data_AF-A0A495XK98-F1
#
_entry.id   AF-A0A495XK98-F1
#
_cell.length_a   1.000
_cell.length_b   1.000
_cell.length_c   1.000
_cell.angle_alpha   90.00
_cell.angle_beta   90.00
_cell.angle_gamma   90.00
#
_symmetry.space_group_name_H-M   'P 1'
#
loop_
_entity.id
_entity.type
_entity.pdbx_description
1 polymer ?
#
loop_
_entity_poly.entity_id
_entity_poly.type
_entity_poly.pdbx_seq_one_letter_code
_entity_poly.pdbx_strand_id
1 'polypeptide(L)'
;MTRRTVRTLSVAAALAGVVVATVACSPSPTTDNAGAPTSPRVEAQADRLVYERLADPARTVVRHGGDVVAVLTDTARTVVLNGPRRSFSEPQATKATVNTSSWVRLLPQPWRAGAEQESWFTEWFAKARGDTSPDVLAVATEYLAGKPDQTDANGVRFSGDASFGPVKASGAGRQEQSDFYDYLGVPWQFPDGPDAQPERGRYGSVDCSGYVRLVYGYRLGMPLLGTNTAGPGIPRRAYAISEFGPGVPLVPHERRRATDYGRLQPGDLVFFEIEDDPDTLDHVGIYLGLDDGGHHRFISSRERINGPTLGDVGGTSLLDDGGFYSTAWRSARRL
;
A
#
# COMPACT_ATOMS: atom_id res chain seq x y z
N MET A 1 -22.53 -64.18 -17.77
CA MET A 1 -21.37 -64.96 -18.27
C MET A 1 -20.11 -64.30 -17.67
N THR A 2 -19.28 -64.89 -16.80
CA THR A 2 -18.28 -65.99 -17.02
C THR A 2 -17.46 -65.73 -18.30
N ARG A 3 -16.10 -65.64 -18.38
CA ARG A 3 -14.89 -65.95 -17.57
C ARG A 3 -13.79 -64.88 -17.92
N ARG A 4 -12.60 -64.69 -17.31
CA ARG A 4 -11.88 -65.29 -16.16
C ARG A 4 -10.78 -64.30 -15.64
N THR A 5 -10.19 -64.62 -14.49
CA THR A 5 -8.95 -64.07 -13.89
C THR A 5 -7.64 -64.61 -14.51
N VAL A 6 -6.55 -63.84 -14.42
CA VAL A 6 -5.17 -64.32 -14.16
C VAL A 6 -4.51 -63.39 -13.11
N ARG A 7 -3.64 -63.93 -12.25
CA ARG A 7 -2.93 -63.26 -11.14
C ARG A 7 -1.40 -63.41 -11.27
N THR A 8 -0.67 -62.42 -10.77
CA THR A 8 0.65 -62.50 -10.10
C THR A 8 0.83 -61.15 -9.38
N LEU A 9 0.98 -60.99 -8.05
CA LEU A 9 1.93 -61.54 -7.05
C LEU A 9 3.41 -61.39 -7.45
N SER A 10 4.35 -60.92 -6.61
CA SER A 10 4.32 -60.28 -5.27
C SER A 10 5.75 -59.82 -4.86
N VAL A 11 5.92 -59.26 -3.65
CA VAL A 11 7.20 -59.07 -2.88
C VAL A 11 8.01 -57.82 -3.32
N ALA A 12 8.62 -57.00 -2.45
CA ALA A 12 9.07 -57.17 -1.05
C ALA A 12 8.72 -55.99 -0.10
N ALA A 13 8.87 -56.22 1.21
CA ALA A 13 8.80 -55.21 2.26
C ALA A 13 10.00 -55.33 3.23
N ALA A 14 10.45 -54.20 3.80
CA ALA A 14 11.30 -54.06 4.99
C ALA A 14 11.01 -52.65 5.56
N LEU A 15 10.66 -52.42 6.84
CA LEU A 15 11.42 -52.66 8.09
C LEU A 15 12.81 -51.97 8.09
N ALA A 16 13.27 -51.26 9.12
CA ALA A 16 12.65 -50.65 10.31
C ALA A 16 13.69 -49.65 10.89
N GLY A 17 13.31 -48.69 11.73
CA GLY A 17 14.31 -47.72 12.23
C GLY A 17 13.81 -46.67 13.22
N VAL A 18 13.27 -47.10 14.36
CA VAL A 18 13.02 -46.20 15.51
C VAL A 18 14.27 -46.17 16.39
N VAL A 19 14.77 -44.97 16.70
CA VAL A 19 15.79 -44.78 17.75
C VAL A 19 15.15 -44.07 18.94
N VAL A 20 14.89 -44.84 19.99
CA VAL A 20 14.65 -44.33 21.35
C VAL A 20 15.97 -44.41 22.10
N ALA A 21 16.39 -43.31 22.72
CA ALA A 21 17.51 -43.29 23.65
C ALA A 21 17.03 -42.74 24.99
N THR A 22 16.92 -43.61 25.99
CA THR A 22 16.49 -43.27 27.35
C THR A 22 17.60 -43.46 28.37
N VAL A 23 17.86 -42.39 29.12
CA VAL A 23 18.31 -42.37 30.53
C VAL A 23 19.72 -42.90 30.86
N ALA A 24 20.52 -41.99 31.43
CA ALA A 24 21.33 -42.27 32.62
C ALA A 24 21.33 -41.02 33.51
N CYS A 25 21.07 -41.18 34.81
CA CYS A 25 21.12 -40.10 35.80
C CYS A 25 22.30 -40.29 36.76
N SER A 26 22.97 -39.16 37.08
CA SER A 26 23.73 -38.92 38.33
C SER A 26 25.05 -39.72 38.51
N PRO A 27 26.03 -39.22 39.30
CA PRO A 27 25.94 -38.19 40.35
C PRO A 27 26.83 -36.94 40.18
N SER A 28 26.53 -35.90 40.98
CA SER A 28 27.42 -34.75 41.20
C SER A 28 28.48 -35.06 42.26
N PRO A 29 29.63 -34.37 42.20
CA PRO A 29 30.01 -33.56 43.36
C PRO A 29 30.55 -32.15 43.02
N THR A 30 30.29 -31.25 43.98
CA THR A 30 30.84 -29.91 44.32
C THR A 30 31.99 -29.23 43.54
N THR A 31 31.87 -27.89 43.48
CA THR A 31 32.91 -26.82 43.38
C THR A 31 33.80 -26.83 42.13
N ASP A 32 33.88 -25.76 41.33
CA ASP A 32 34.30 -24.42 41.77
C ASP A 32 33.86 -23.26 40.84
N ASN A 33 34.06 -22.01 41.29
CA ASN A 33 33.75 -20.79 40.52
C ASN A 33 34.72 -20.53 39.36
N ALA A 34 34.19 -20.27 38.16
CA ALA A 34 34.88 -19.48 37.14
C ALA A 34 33.84 -18.66 36.34
N GLY A 35 33.88 -17.34 36.47
CA GLY A 35 32.94 -16.45 35.78
C GLY A 35 33.16 -16.49 34.27
N ALA A 36 32.16 -16.95 33.52
CA ALA A 36 32.13 -16.71 32.08
C ALA A 36 31.81 -15.24 31.82
N PRO A 37 32.61 -14.50 31.04
CA PRO A 37 32.22 -13.17 30.60
C PRO A 37 31.05 -13.32 29.62
N THR A 38 29.84 -12.97 30.05
CA THR A 38 28.73 -12.66 29.14
C THR A 38 29.25 -11.61 28.16
N SER A 39 29.43 -12.02 26.90
CA SER A 39 30.15 -11.20 25.93
C SER A 39 29.33 -9.95 25.62
N PRO A 40 29.78 -8.73 25.96
CA PRO A 40 29.00 -7.50 25.74
C PRO A 40 28.73 -7.23 24.26
N ARG A 41 29.42 -7.95 23.36
CA ARG A 41 29.24 -7.94 21.91
C ARG A 41 27.86 -8.41 21.45
N VAL A 42 27.17 -9.29 22.20
CA VAL A 42 25.85 -9.82 21.79
C VAL A 42 24.74 -8.83 22.11
N GLU A 43 24.73 -8.26 23.32
CA GLU A 43 23.78 -7.20 23.71
C GLU A 43 24.02 -5.91 22.91
N ALA A 44 25.27 -5.50 22.71
CA ALA A 44 25.60 -4.30 21.92
C ALA A 44 25.27 -4.41 20.41
N GLN A 45 24.99 -5.60 19.88
CA GLN A 45 24.50 -5.76 18.50
C GLN A 45 22.97 -5.66 18.39
N ALA A 46 22.22 -5.97 19.45
CA ALA A 46 20.75 -5.97 19.42
C ALA A 46 20.18 -4.57 19.17
N ASP A 47 20.82 -3.54 19.72
CA ASP A 47 20.33 -2.15 19.67
C ASP A 47 20.75 -1.37 18.41
N ARG A 48 21.56 -1.97 17.52
CA ARG A 48 22.02 -1.29 16.29
C ARG A 48 21.06 -1.53 15.12
N LEU A 49 20.78 -0.47 14.36
CA LEU A 49 20.11 -0.60 13.07
C LEU A 49 20.98 -1.39 12.08
N VAL A 50 20.35 -2.34 11.38
CA VAL A 50 20.95 -3.14 10.30
C VAL A 50 20.21 -2.83 9.00
N TYR A 51 20.96 -2.51 7.94
CA TYR A 51 20.43 -2.18 6.62
C TYR A 51 20.73 -3.34 5.67
N GLU A 52 19.69 -4.07 5.28
CA GLU A 52 19.73 -5.26 4.43
C GLU A 52 19.28 -4.89 3.01
N ARG A 53 20.08 -5.22 1.98
CA ARG A 53 19.73 -4.98 0.58
C ARG A 53 19.09 -6.20 -0.04
N LEU A 54 17.89 -6.01 -0.60
CA LEU A 54 17.13 -7.04 -1.31
C LEU A 54 16.82 -6.59 -2.75
N ALA A 55 16.61 -7.57 -3.64
CA ALA A 55 16.19 -7.36 -5.02
C ALA A 55 14.69 -7.67 -5.21
N ASP A 56 14.15 -7.28 -6.36
CA ASP A 56 12.76 -7.56 -6.81
C ASP A 56 11.64 -7.09 -5.85
N PRO A 57 11.39 -5.77 -5.75
CA PRO A 57 12.17 -4.66 -6.30
C PRO A 57 13.41 -4.37 -5.45
N ALA A 58 14.39 -3.66 -6.03
CA ALA A 58 15.57 -3.18 -5.32
C ALA A 58 15.17 -2.31 -4.12
N ARG A 59 15.55 -2.73 -2.91
CA ARG A 59 15.11 -2.10 -1.66
C ARG A 59 16.07 -2.30 -0.50
N THR A 60 16.03 -1.39 0.46
CA THR A 60 16.67 -1.52 1.77
C THR A 60 15.60 -1.92 2.80
N VAL A 61 15.83 -3.03 3.50
CA VAL A 61 15.06 -3.42 4.69
C VAL A 61 15.87 -3.02 5.91
N VAL A 62 15.29 -2.22 6.80
CA VAL A 62 15.92 -1.78 8.05
C VAL A 62 15.43 -2.66 9.19
N ARG A 63 16.36 -3.19 9.98
CA ARG A 63 16.07 -4.02 11.15
C ARG A 63 16.62 -3.42 12.44
N HIS A 64 15.94 -3.66 13.55
CA HIS A 64 16.37 -3.35 14.93
C HIS A 64 15.98 -4.56 15.80
N GLY A 65 16.89 -5.10 16.61
CA GLY A 65 16.63 -6.35 17.35
C GLY A 65 16.33 -7.61 16.51
N GLY A 66 16.42 -7.52 15.17
CA GLY A 66 15.99 -8.56 14.21
C GLY A 66 14.66 -8.25 13.51
N ASP A 67 13.79 -7.49 14.17
CA ASP A 67 12.50 -7.05 13.64
C ASP A 67 12.66 -6.06 12.49
N VAL A 68 11.80 -6.15 11.48
CA VAL A 68 11.73 -5.15 10.40
C VAL A 68 11.06 -3.89 10.94
N VAL A 69 11.81 -2.78 10.92
CA VAL A 69 11.32 -1.45 11.33
C VAL A 69 11.03 -0.53 10.15
N ALA A 70 11.63 -0.77 8.98
CA ALA A 70 11.31 -0.05 7.75
C ALA A 70 11.63 -0.83 6.47
N VAL A 71 10.93 -0.49 5.39
CA VAL A 71 11.25 -0.92 4.01
C VAL A 71 11.25 0.31 3.10
N LEU A 72 12.39 0.54 2.44
CA LEU A 72 12.63 1.66 1.53
C LEU A 72 12.94 1.10 0.15
N THR A 73 12.13 1.41 -0.84
CA THR A 73 12.29 0.87 -2.21
C THR A 73 13.01 1.90 -3.07
N ASP A 74 14.01 1.49 -3.84
CA ASP A 74 14.77 2.42 -4.69
C ASP A 74 13.84 3.15 -5.66
N THR A 75 14.19 4.40 -5.98
CA THR A 75 13.40 5.41 -6.72
C THR A 75 12.07 5.84 -6.09
N ALA A 76 11.49 5.08 -5.17
CA ALA A 76 10.28 5.45 -4.45
C ALA A 76 10.55 6.52 -3.38
N ARG A 77 9.54 7.35 -3.09
CA ARG A 77 9.50 8.24 -1.92
C ARG A 77 8.71 7.62 -0.75
N THR A 78 7.78 6.72 -1.03
CA THR A 78 7.03 5.97 -0.02
C THR A 78 7.92 4.99 0.73
N VAL A 79 7.81 5.02 2.06
CA VAL A 79 8.51 4.13 2.99
C VAL A 79 7.50 3.56 3.95
N VAL A 80 7.49 2.22 4.05
CA VAL A 80 6.68 1.51 5.04
C VAL A 80 7.50 1.34 6.30
N LEU A 81 7.08 2.02 7.36
CA LEU A 81 7.56 1.84 8.73
C LEU A 81 6.69 0.82 9.46
N ASN A 82 7.28 0.06 10.36
CA ASN A 82 6.54 -0.77 11.32
C ASN A 82 6.39 0.02 12.63
N GLY A 83 5.15 0.21 13.09
CA GLY A 83 4.83 1.07 14.23
C GLY A 83 3.63 0.55 15.04
N PRO A 84 3.00 1.41 15.86
CA PRO A 84 1.83 1.02 16.64
C PRO A 84 0.71 0.45 15.76
N ARG A 85 0.07 -0.63 16.23
CA ARG A 85 -1.08 -1.24 15.56
C ARG A 85 -2.30 -0.31 15.59
N ARG A 86 -3.05 -0.31 14.50
CA ARG A 86 -4.27 0.49 14.30
C ARG A 86 -5.21 -0.23 13.32
N SER A 87 -6.47 0.20 13.31
CA SER A 87 -7.52 -0.35 12.44
C SER A 87 -8.15 0.75 11.60
N PHE A 88 -8.46 0.43 10.34
CA PHE A 88 -9.30 1.24 9.47
C PHE A 88 -10.62 0.49 9.19
N SER A 89 -11.75 1.21 9.21
CA SER A 89 -13.08 0.62 9.00
C SER A 89 -14.04 1.62 8.36
N GLU A 90 -15.01 1.10 7.61
CA GLU A 90 -16.07 1.87 6.94
C GLU A 90 -17.41 1.13 7.11
N PRO A 91 -18.00 1.12 8.32
CA PRO A 91 -19.12 0.23 8.67
C PRO A 91 -20.41 0.48 7.87
N GLN A 92 -20.51 1.60 7.15
CA GLN A 92 -21.64 1.91 6.25
C GLN A 92 -21.51 1.23 4.88
N ALA A 93 -20.30 0.79 4.49
CA ALA A 93 -20.00 0.23 3.16
C ALA A 93 -19.40 -1.18 3.20
N THR A 94 -18.84 -1.62 4.33
CA THR A 94 -18.40 -3.00 4.55
C THR A 94 -18.36 -3.36 6.04
N LYS A 95 -18.30 -4.65 6.35
CA LYS A 95 -18.00 -5.16 7.69
C LYS A 95 -16.50 -5.40 7.91
N ALA A 96 -15.71 -5.47 6.84
CA ALA A 96 -14.29 -5.75 6.90
C ALA A 96 -13.50 -4.62 7.58
N THR A 97 -12.42 -4.98 8.26
CA THR A 97 -11.50 -4.04 8.92
C THR A 97 -10.05 -4.30 8.53
N VAL A 98 -9.31 -3.25 8.19
CA VAL A 98 -7.87 -3.36 7.89
C VAL A 98 -7.09 -3.12 9.18
N ASN A 99 -6.55 -4.20 9.75
CA ASN A 99 -5.74 -4.16 10.96
C ASN A 99 -4.25 -4.19 10.59
N THR A 100 -3.53 -3.11 10.87
CA THR A 100 -2.15 -2.94 10.37
C THR A 100 -1.22 -2.29 11.39
N SER A 101 0.07 -2.66 11.34
CA SER A 101 1.19 -1.94 11.96
C SER A 101 2.02 -1.15 10.95
N SER A 102 1.61 -1.13 9.67
CA SER A 102 2.27 -0.34 8.63
C SER A 102 1.92 1.14 8.75
N TRP A 103 2.94 1.98 8.70
CA TRP A 103 2.86 3.44 8.63
C TRP A 103 3.63 3.91 7.40
N VAL A 104 2.94 4.52 6.45
CA VAL A 104 3.47 4.85 5.12
C VAL A 104 3.83 6.33 5.07
N ARG A 105 5.12 6.63 5.17
CA ARG A 105 5.65 8.00 5.17
C ARG A 105 6.28 8.34 3.83
N LEU A 106 6.42 9.64 3.53
CA LEU A 106 7.19 10.11 2.39
C LEU A 106 8.57 10.60 2.82
N LEU A 107 9.60 10.13 2.11
CA LEU A 107 10.94 10.70 2.12
C LEU A 107 10.93 12.10 1.48
N PRO A 108 11.86 13.00 1.83
CA PRO A 108 12.01 14.29 1.14
C PRO A 108 12.45 14.14 -0.33
N GLN A 109 13.10 13.02 -0.68
CA GLN A 109 13.57 12.71 -2.03
C GLN A 109 13.54 11.19 -2.29
N PRO A 110 13.57 10.74 -3.56
CA PRO A 110 13.63 9.32 -3.91
C PRO A 110 14.72 8.54 -3.17
N TRP A 111 14.41 7.33 -2.72
CA TRP A 111 15.39 6.44 -2.09
C TRP A 111 16.43 5.92 -3.08
N ARG A 112 17.65 5.69 -2.58
CA ARG A 112 18.74 5.01 -3.29
C ARG A 112 19.62 4.27 -2.30
N ALA A 113 20.25 3.17 -2.71
CA ALA A 113 21.25 2.48 -1.89
C ALA A 113 22.39 3.43 -1.49
N GLY A 114 22.84 3.36 -0.23
CA GLY A 114 23.84 4.26 0.34
C GLY A 114 23.24 5.44 1.11
N ALA A 115 21.97 5.80 0.84
CA ALA A 115 21.30 6.89 1.53
C ALA A 115 21.15 6.67 3.04
N GLU A 116 21.25 5.43 3.52
CA GLU A 116 21.28 5.11 4.96
C GLU A 116 22.44 5.76 5.74
N GLN A 117 23.45 6.29 5.03
CA GLN A 117 24.62 6.98 5.59
C GLN A 117 24.51 8.52 5.52
N GLU A 118 23.47 9.05 4.90
CA GLU A 118 23.33 10.49 4.67
C GLU A 118 22.57 11.22 5.81
N SER A 119 22.97 12.46 6.11
CA SER A 119 22.38 13.25 7.20
C SER A 119 20.88 13.45 7.04
N TRP A 120 20.42 13.83 5.85
CA TRP A 120 18.99 14.04 5.56
C TRP A 120 18.14 12.81 5.89
N PHE A 121 18.66 11.60 5.63
CA PHE A 121 17.93 10.37 5.89
C PHE A 121 17.99 9.99 7.35
N THR A 122 19.17 10.01 7.96
CA THR A 122 19.32 9.65 9.39
C THR A 122 18.52 10.58 10.29
N GLU A 123 18.49 11.89 10.00
CA GLU A 123 17.64 12.86 10.68
C GLU A 123 16.13 12.65 10.41
N TRP A 124 15.75 12.39 9.15
CA TRP A 124 14.35 12.10 8.79
C TRP A 124 13.87 10.83 9.48
N PHE A 125 14.65 9.75 9.44
CA PHE A 125 14.29 8.44 9.96
C PHE A 125 14.16 8.44 11.49
N ALA A 126 15.07 9.14 12.18
CA ALA A 126 14.98 9.33 13.62
C ALA A 126 13.65 9.98 14.05
N LYS A 127 13.18 10.98 13.29
CA LYS A 127 11.88 11.65 13.50
C LYS A 127 10.71 10.73 13.11
N ALA A 128 10.77 10.15 11.91
CA ALA A 128 9.68 9.37 11.32
C ALA A 128 9.30 8.12 12.12
N ARG A 129 10.25 7.47 12.83
CA ARG A 129 9.95 6.34 13.73
C ARG A 129 9.08 6.72 14.94
N GLY A 130 9.08 7.99 15.36
CA GLY A 130 8.27 8.51 16.47
C GLY A 130 7.08 9.35 16.03
N ASP A 131 6.90 9.57 14.73
CA ASP A 131 5.85 10.42 14.18
C ASP A 131 4.49 9.71 14.20
N THR A 132 3.53 10.30 14.91
CA THR A 132 2.14 9.84 15.05
C THR A 132 1.13 10.64 14.24
N SER A 133 1.57 11.63 13.45
CA SER A 133 0.70 12.37 12.52
C SER A 133 0.02 11.44 11.49
N PRO A 134 -1.07 11.84 10.83
CA PRO A 134 -1.64 11.07 9.73
C PRO A 134 -0.61 10.74 8.64
N ASP A 135 -0.51 9.47 8.27
CA ASP A 135 0.30 8.95 7.18
C ASP A 135 -0.57 8.69 5.93
N VAL A 136 -0.04 8.13 4.84
CA VAL A 136 -0.84 7.86 3.62
C VAL A 136 -2.14 7.10 3.94
N LEU A 137 -2.07 6.04 4.76
CA LEU A 137 -3.25 5.22 5.06
C LEU A 137 -4.29 5.97 5.90
N ALA A 138 -3.85 6.75 6.90
CA ALA A 138 -4.75 7.59 7.68
C ALA A 138 -5.41 8.68 6.82
N VAL A 139 -4.59 9.47 6.10
CA VAL A 139 -5.04 10.55 5.21
C VAL A 139 -6.03 10.04 4.16
N ALA A 140 -5.79 8.86 3.59
CA ALA A 140 -6.71 8.22 2.64
C ALA A 140 -8.13 8.05 3.23
N THR A 141 -8.25 7.72 4.51
CA THR A 141 -9.57 7.53 5.18
C THR A 141 -10.26 8.80 5.66
N GLU A 142 -9.63 9.98 5.55
CA GLU A 142 -10.23 11.26 5.98
C GLU A 142 -11.28 11.80 5.00
N TYR A 143 -11.46 11.13 3.86
CA TYR A 143 -12.36 11.51 2.77
C TYR A 143 -13.56 10.56 2.57
N LEU A 144 -13.71 9.57 3.46
CA LEU A 144 -14.84 8.64 3.45
C LEU A 144 -16.17 9.37 3.72
N ALA A 145 -17.28 8.77 3.30
CA ALA A 145 -18.62 9.30 3.53
C ALA A 145 -18.88 9.60 5.02
N GLY A 146 -19.44 10.77 5.31
CA GLY A 146 -19.74 11.28 6.65
C GLY A 146 -18.53 11.74 7.47
N LYS A 147 -17.32 11.83 6.89
CA LYS A 147 -16.17 12.44 7.59
C LYS A 147 -16.39 13.95 7.77
N PRO A 148 -16.17 14.50 8.98
CA PRO A 148 -16.38 15.92 9.24
C PRO A 148 -15.34 16.76 8.49
N ASP A 149 -15.79 17.89 7.95
CA ASP A 149 -14.92 18.87 7.31
C ASP A 149 -13.87 19.41 8.31
N GLN A 150 -12.61 19.50 7.86
CA GLN A 150 -11.54 20.22 8.55
C GLN A 150 -11.00 21.32 7.64
N THR A 151 -10.86 22.52 8.18
CA THR A 151 -10.38 23.70 7.48
C THR A 151 -9.01 24.15 7.97
N ASP A 152 -8.18 24.66 7.09
CA ASP A 152 -6.93 25.33 7.45
C ASP A 152 -7.19 26.73 8.03
N ALA A 153 -6.11 27.47 8.35
CA ALA A 153 -6.20 28.84 8.88
C ALA A 153 -6.79 29.86 7.88
N ASN A 154 -6.89 29.52 6.59
CA ASN A 154 -7.47 30.35 5.53
C ASN A 154 -8.94 29.96 5.23
N GLY A 155 -9.48 28.95 5.92
CA GLY A 155 -10.83 28.42 5.67
C GLY A 155 -10.90 27.41 4.52
N VAL A 156 -9.78 26.96 3.96
CA VAL A 156 -9.75 25.92 2.92
C VAL A 156 -10.03 24.57 3.58
N ARG A 157 -11.11 23.90 3.16
CA ARG A 157 -11.37 22.52 3.58
C ARG A 157 -10.31 21.61 2.97
N PHE A 158 -9.46 21.02 3.80
CA PHE A 158 -8.41 20.09 3.37
C PHE A 158 -8.78 18.61 3.58
N SER A 159 -9.75 18.31 4.46
CA SER A 159 -10.30 16.96 4.68
C SER A 159 -11.79 17.02 5.05
N GLY A 160 -12.48 15.87 5.02
CA GLY A 160 -13.93 15.76 5.12
C GLY A 160 -14.53 14.98 3.94
N ASP A 161 -15.81 14.64 4.03
CA ASP A 161 -16.57 13.86 3.04
C ASP A 161 -16.30 14.34 1.60
N ALA A 162 -15.89 13.41 0.73
CA ALA A 162 -15.58 13.67 -0.66
C ALA A 162 -16.52 12.93 -1.59
N SER A 163 -17.14 13.67 -2.50
CA SER A 163 -17.93 13.15 -3.61
C SER A 163 -17.04 12.69 -4.78
N PHE A 164 -17.59 11.92 -5.73
CA PHE A 164 -16.85 11.58 -6.96
C PHE A 164 -16.91 12.71 -7.99
N GLY A 165 -18.09 13.30 -8.15
CA GLY A 165 -18.36 14.34 -9.14
C GLY A 165 -19.85 14.67 -9.27
N PRO A 166 -20.19 15.73 -10.01
CA PRO A 166 -21.57 16.11 -10.28
C PRO A 166 -22.29 15.01 -11.08
N VAL A 167 -23.60 14.88 -10.90
CA VAL A 167 -24.42 13.92 -11.66
C VAL A 167 -24.33 14.24 -13.16
N LYS A 168 -24.24 13.21 -14.02
CA LYS A 168 -24.25 13.38 -15.48
C LYS A 168 -25.60 13.98 -15.91
N ALA A 169 -25.64 14.81 -16.96
CA ALA A 169 -26.87 15.48 -17.40
C ALA A 169 -28.00 14.49 -17.81
N SER A 170 -27.64 13.25 -18.16
CA SER A 170 -28.57 12.14 -18.40
C SER A 170 -29.25 11.58 -17.14
N GLY A 171 -28.82 11.99 -15.94
CA GLY A 171 -29.18 11.36 -14.66
C GLY A 171 -28.51 10.01 -14.39
N ALA A 172 -27.90 9.39 -15.40
CA ALA A 172 -27.22 8.11 -15.28
C ALA A 172 -25.73 8.32 -14.93
N GLY A 173 -25.38 8.20 -13.65
CA GLY A 173 -24.00 8.25 -13.17
C GLY A 173 -23.48 9.65 -12.84
N ARG A 174 -22.16 9.79 -12.65
CA ARG A 174 -21.47 11.03 -12.25
C ARG A 174 -20.29 11.32 -13.15
N GLN A 175 -20.04 12.60 -13.39
CA GLN A 175 -18.97 13.07 -14.25
C GLN A 175 -17.62 12.84 -13.56
N GLU A 176 -16.72 12.14 -14.24
CA GLU A 176 -15.30 12.15 -13.90
C GLU A 176 -14.68 13.56 -14.05
N GLN A 177 -13.36 13.66 -13.92
CA GLN A 177 -12.51 14.84 -14.15
C GLN A 177 -12.35 15.77 -12.93
N SER A 178 -12.97 15.47 -11.79
CA SER A 178 -12.73 16.21 -10.54
C SER A 178 -11.34 15.90 -9.97
N ASP A 179 -10.48 16.90 -9.84
CA ASP A 179 -9.12 16.77 -9.28
C ASP A 179 -9.05 17.32 -7.84
N PHE A 180 -7.90 17.19 -7.17
CA PHE A 180 -7.71 17.69 -5.80
C PHE A 180 -8.09 19.17 -5.63
N TYR A 181 -7.82 20.03 -6.63
CA TYR A 181 -8.12 21.46 -6.56
C TYR A 181 -9.63 21.74 -6.56
N ASP A 182 -10.45 20.90 -7.21
CA ASP A 182 -11.92 20.99 -7.18
C ASP A 182 -12.45 20.69 -5.77
N TYR A 183 -11.95 19.63 -5.14
CA TYR A 183 -12.33 19.26 -3.78
C TYR A 183 -12.08 20.40 -2.76
N LEU A 184 -10.90 21.01 -2.85
CA LEU A 184 -10.45 22.12 -2.01
C LEU A 184 -11.17 23.43 -2.33
N GLY A 185 -11.60 23.62 -3.58
CA GLY A 185 -12.16 24.88 -4.08
C GLY A 185 -11.12 25.98 -4.27
N VAL A 186 -9.86 25.64 -4.53
CA VAL A 186 -8.75 26.61 -4.71
C VAL A 186 -8.12 26.49 -6.10
N PRO A 187 -7.66 27.60 -6.72
CA PRO A 187 -6.89 27.54 -7.95
C PRO A 187 -5.52 26.88 -7.70
N TRP A 188 -4.95 26.25 -8.72
CA TRP A 188 -3.64 25.60 -8.62
C TRP A 188 -2.76 25.88 -9.85
N GLN A 189 -1.50 26.23 -9.61
CA GLN A 189 -0.49 26.38 -10.65
C GLN A 189 0.38 25.12 -10.72
N PHE A 190 0.36 24.44 -11.86
CA PHE A 190 1.23 23.29 -12.09
C PHE A 190 2.63 23.74 -12.55
N PRO A 191 3.69 22.98 -12.23
CA PRO A 191 5.03 23.24 -12.76
C PRO A 191 5.11 22.96 -14.27
N ASP A 192 4.22 22.12 -14.80
CA ASP A 192 4.07 21.77 -16.20
C ASP A 192 2.59 21.87 -16.63
N GLY A 193 2.31 22.66 -17.67
CA GLY A 193 0.96 22.82 -18.20
C GLY A 193 0.19 24.04 -17.65
N PRO A 194 -1.12 24.12 -17.89
CA PRO A 194 -1.93 25.29 -17.58
C PRO A 194 -2.26 25.41 -16.09
N ASP A 195 -2.51 26.63 -15.62
CA ASP A 195 -3.15 26.88 -14.33
C ASP A 195 -4.55 26.24 -14.30
N ALA A 196 -4.86 25.51 -13.23
CA ALA A 196 -6.17 24.93 -12.99
C ALA A 196 -7.06 25.87 -12.15
N GLN A 197 -8.34 25.90 -12.50
CA GLN A 197 -9.38 26.63 -11.78
C GLN A 197 -10.44 25.63 -11.30
N PRO A 198 -10.86 25.69 -10.02
CA PRO A 198 -11.86 24.78 -9.48
C PRO A 198 -13.25 25.07 -10.07
N GLU A 199 -13.96 24.03 -10.48
CA GLU A 199 -15.34 24.18 -10.92
C GLU A 199 -16.28 24.24 -9.70
N ARG A 200 -17.12 25.28 -9.60
CA ARG A 200 -18.08 25.42 -8.48
C ARG A 200 -19.02 24.21 -8.34
N GLY A 201 -19.35 23.52 -9.45
CA GLY A 201 -20.16 22.30 -9.46
C GLY A 201 -19.43 21.04 -8.98
N ARG A 202 -18.11 21.12 -8.75
CA ARG A 202 -17.22 20.04 -8.30
C ARG A 202 -16.64 20.30 -6.91
N TYR A 203 -17.13 21.32 -6.19
CA TYR A 203 -16.64 21.61 -4.84
C TYR A 203 -16.86 20.41 -3.91
N GLY A 204 -15.77 19.86 -3.39
CA GLY A 204 -15.79 18.60 -2.63
C GLY A 204 -15.86 17.33 -3.47
N SER A 205 -15.48 17.37 -4.74
CA SER A 205 -15.40 16.20 -5.60
C SER A 205 -13.94 15.81 -5.93
N VAL A 206 -13.64 14.51 -5.92
CA VAL A 206 -12.42 13.93 -6.50
C VAL A 206 -12.75 12.61 -7.23
N ASP A 207 -12.27 12.46 -8.46
CA ASP A 207 -12.26 11.16 -9.15
C ASP A 207 -11.17 10.23 -8.60
N CYS A 208 -11.07 9.02 -9.13
CA CYS A 208 -10.13 8.00 -8.65
C CYS A 208 -8.67 8.50 -8.60
N SER A 209 -8.23 9.19 -9.65
CA SER A 209 -6.88 9.73 -9.81
C SER A 209 -6.72 11.09 -9.13
N GLY A 210 -7.76 11.92 -9.11
CA GLY A 210 -7.80 13.17 -8.33
C GLY A 210 -7.67 12.92 -6.82
N TYR A 211 -8.26 11.83 -6.33
CA TYR A 211 -8.14 11.37 -4.95
C TYR A 211 -6.70 10.95 -4.60
N VAL A 212 -6.02 10.21 -5.49
CA VAL A 212 -4.60 9.88 -5.32
C VAL A 212 -3.74 11.16 -5.29
N ARG A 213 -4.02 12.13 -6.16
CA ARG A 213 -3.31 13.42 -6.21
C ARG A 213 -3.59 14.29 -4.98
N LEU A 214 -4.80 14.21 -4.40
CA LEU A 214 -5.15 14.83 -3.12
C LEU A 214 -4.35 14.22 -1.96
N VAL A 215 -4.37 12.88 -1.83
CA VAL A 215 -3.70 12.16 -0.73
C VAL A 215 -2.17 12.28 -0.80
N TYR A 216 -1.55 11.92 -1.92
CA TYR A 216 -0.08 11.91 -2.01
C TYR A 216 0.49 13.28 -2.34
N GLY A 217 -0.18 14.04 -3.20
CA GLY A 217 0.29 15.33 -3.68
C GLY A 217 0.01 16.44 -2.69
N TYR A 218 -1.22 16.94 -2.68
CA TYR A 218 -1.59 18.11 -1.87
C TYR A 218 -1.39 17.88 -0.36
N ARG A 219 -1.83 16.73 0.16
CA ARG A 219 -1.78 16.46 1.61
C ARG A 219 -0.41 16.02 2.14
N LEU A 220 0.44 15.41 1.31
CA LEU A 220 1.70 14.78 1.77
C LEU A 220 2.96 15.28 1.04
N GLY A 221 2.85 16.04 -0.04
CA GLY A 221 3.99 16.71 -0.70
C GLY A 221 4.71 15.88 -1.77
N MET A 222 4.01 15.00 -2.49
CA MET A 222 4.48 14.56 -3.82
C MET A 222 4.30 15.69 -4.84
N PRO A 223 5.28 15.95 -5.73
CA PRO A 223 5.05 16.85 -6.86
C PRO A 223 3.87 16.35 -7.70
N LEU A 224 3.06 17.29 -8.18
CA LEU A 224 1.92 17.03 -9.05
C LEU A 224 2.18 17.65 -10.41
N LEU A 225 1.83 16.92 -11.47
CA LEU A 225 1.93 17.41 -12.83
C LEU A 225 0.57 17.89 -13.36
N GLY A 226 0.58 18.90 -14.21
CA GLY A 226 -0.60 19.36 -14.95
C GLY A 226 -0.83 18.56 -16.24
N THR A 227 0.18 17.82 -16.69
CA THR A 227 0.12 16.99 -17.91
C THR A 227 -0.06 15.49 -17.62
N ASN A 228 -0.22 14.71 -18.69
CA ASN A 228 -0.17 13.25 -18.69
C ASN A 228 1.14 12.71 -19.30
N THR A 229 2.24 13.48 -19.19
CA THR A 229 3.56 13.09 -19.71
C THR A 229 4.54 12.78 -18.58
N ALA A 230 5.69 12.19 -18.91
CA ALA A 230 6.72 11.86 -17.94
C ALA A 230 7.37 13.11 -17.33
N GLY A 231 7.53 13.07 -16.01
CA GLY A 231 8.10 14.16 -15.21
C GLY A 231 8.35 13.75 -13.75
N PRO A 232 8.79 14.68 -12.90
CA PRO A 232 9.17 14.39 -11.51
C PRO A 232 7.98 14.25 -10.53
N GLY A 233 6.73 14.27 -11.03
CA GLY A 233 5.52 14.29 -10.22
C GLY A 233 4.44 13.32 -10.71
N ILE A 234 3.33 13.25 -9.98
CA ILE A 234 2.19 12.39 -10.28
C ILE A 234 1.37 13.03 -11.43
N PRO A 235 1.20 12.35 -12.59
CA PRO A 235 0.34 12.78 -13.69
C PRO A 235 -1.15 12.89 -13.32
N ARG A 236 -1.99 13.39 -14.23
CA ARG A 236 -3.44 13.58 -13.95
C ARG A 236 -4.29 12.31 -14.06
N ARG A 237 -4.03 11.44 -15.02
CA ARG A 237 -4.87 10.25 -15.35
C ARG A 237 -4.27 8.94 -14.83
N ALA A 238 -5.13 7.97 -14.49
CA ALA A 238 -4.71 6.66 -13.96
C ALA A 238 -3.66 5.95 -14.83
N TYR A 239 -3.89 5.81 -16.15
CA TYR A 239 -2.91 5.24 -17.08
C TYR A 239 -1.54 5.95 -17.02
N ALA A 240 -1.54 7.29 -17.01
CA ALA A 240 -0.33 8.09 -16.99
C ALA A 240 0.41 7.97 -15.66
N ILE A 241 -0.30 7.81 -14.54
CA ILE A 241 0.31 7.52 -13.22
C ILE A 241 0.95 6.12 -13.23
N SER A 242 0.30 5.11 -13.82
CA SER A 242 0.88 3.77 -13.96
C SER A 242 2.13 3.78 -14.84
N GLU A 243 2.06 4.38 -16.02
CA GLU A 243 3.13 4.40 -17.02
C GLU A 243 4.30 5.32 -16.61
N PHE A 244 3.99 6.58 -16.32
CA PHE A 244 4.96 7.68 -16.17
C PHE A 244 5.10 8.25 -14.75
N GLY A 245 4.33 7.76 -13.78
CA GLY A 245 4.43 8.23 -12.39
C GLY A 245 5.82 8.01 -11.76
N PRO A 246 6.13 8.68 -10.64
CA PRO A 246 7.38 8.50 -9.94
C PRO A 246 7.51 7.11 -9.31
N GLY A 247 8.68 6.82 -8.73
CA GLY A 247 8.95 5.54 -8.08
C GLY A 247 9.15 4.38 -9.05
N VAL A 248 8.57 3.21 -8.74
CA VAL A 248 8.87 1.95 -9.43
C VAL A 248 7.59 1.14 -9.75
N PRO A 249 7.44 0.61 -10.98
CA PRO A 249 6.41 -0.36 -11.30
C PRO A 249 6.70 -1.70 -10.59
N LEU A 250 5.73 -2.19 -9.82
CA LEU A 250 5.81 -3.45 -9.07
C LEU A 250 5.24 -4.61 -9.87
N VAL A 251 4.07 -4.38 -10.47
CA VAL A 251 3.37 -5.33 -11.33
C VAL A 251 3.17 -4.61 -12.66
N PRO A 252 3.84 -5.03 -13.75
CA PRO A 252 3.70 -4.39 -15.05
C PRO A 252 2.32 -4.66 -15.66
N HIS A 253 1.79 -3.68 -16.40
CA HIS A 253 0.57 -3.86 -17.17
C HIS A 253 0.84 -4.75 -18.39
N GLU A 254 0.54 -6.05 -18.26
CA GLU A 254 0.73 -7.07 -19.29
C GLU A 254 -0.58 -7.44 -20.02
N ARG A 255 -1.60 -6.55 -19.98
CA ARG A 255 -2.97 -6.79 -20.54
C ARG A 255 -3.61 -8.13 -20.11
N ARG A 256 -3.28 -8.57 -18.89
CA ARG A 256 -3.83 -9.73 -18.22
C ARG A 256 -4.13 -9.39 -16.77
N ARG A 257 -5.06 -10.14 -16.15
CA ARG A 257 -5.30 -10.06 -14.71
C ARG A 257 -3.99 -10.27 -13.94
N ALA A 258 -3.68 -9.33 -13.06
CA ALA A 258 -2.57 -9.44 -12.14
C ALA A 258 -2.91 -10.37 -10.97
N THR A 259 -1.91 -11.11 -10.47
CA THR A 259 -2.03 -12.03 -9.32
C THR A 259 -0.80 -12.00 -8.40
N ASP A 260 0.12 -11.06 -8.62
CA ASP A 260 1.43 -11.00 -7.97
C ASP A 260 1.39 -10.23 -6.64
N TYR A 261 0.43 -10.60 -5.78
CA TYR A 261 0.10 -9.88 -4.54
C TYR A 261 1.29 -9.73 -3.58
N GLY A 262 2.21 -10.70 -3.57
CA GLY A 262 3.40 -10.71 -2.70
C GLY A 262 4.41 -9.58 -2.95
N ARG A 263 4.27 -8.80 -4.02
CA ARG A 263 5.07 -7.59 -4.29
C ARG A 263 4.50 -6.34 -3.60
N LEU A 264 3.22 -6.36 -3.24
CA LEU A 264 2.50 -5.21 -2.71
C LEU A 264 2.84 -4.94 -1.24
N GLN A 265 2.84 -3.66 -0.88
CA GLN A 265 2.95 -3.13 0.48
C GLN A 265 1.90 -2.03 0.65
N PRO A 266 1.34 -1.82 1.86
CA PRO A 266 0.39 -0.74 2.09
C PRO A 266 0.93 0.60 1.61
N GLY A 267 0.10 1.38 0.92
CA GLY A 267 0.49 2.63 0.28
C GLY A 267 1.02 2.49 -1.16
N ASP A 268 1.02 1.29 -1.74
CA ASP A 268 1.17 1.13 -3.19
C ASP A 268 -0.10 1.55 -3.94
N LEU A 269 0.06 2.06 -5.16
CA LEU A 269 -1.05 2.26 -6.08
C LEU A 269 -1.36 0.98 -6.85
N VAL A 270 -2.65 0.69 -7.03
CA VAL A 270 -3.17 -0.43 -7.82
C VAL A 270 -4.09 0.11 -8.92
N PHE A 271 -3.93 -0.41 -10.14
CA PHE A 271 -4.59 0.09 -11.35
C PHE A 271 -5.43 -0.99 -12.04
N PHE A 272 -6.54 -0.56 -12.63
CA PHE A 272 -7.58 -1.43 -13.16
C PHE A 272 -8.05 -0.97 -14.56
N GLU A 273 -8.66 -1.89 -15.29
CA GLU A 273 -9.51 -1.66 -16.48
C GLU A 273 -10.96 -1.97 -16.05
N ILE A 274 -11.82 -0.97 -15.85
CA ILE A 274 -13.21 -1.16 -15.37
C ILE A 274 -14.30 -0.49 -16.23
N GLU A 275 -13.96 0.39 -17.15
CA GLU A 275 -14.90 1.04 -18.09
C GLU A 275 -14.92 0.33 -19.47
N ASP A 276 -15.70 0.88 -20.40
CA ASP A 276 -16.00 0.27 -21.72
C ASP A 276 -14.80 0.27 -22.71
N ASP A 277 -13.65 0.85 -22.35
CA ASP A 277 -12.40 0.75 -23.12
C ASP A 277 -11.45 -0.30 -22.47
N PRO A 278 -11.48 -1.57 -22.94
CA PRO A 278 -10.76 -2.67 -22.28
C PRO A 278 -9.23 -2.60 -22.40
N ASP A 279 -8.68 -1.64 -23.14
CA ASP A 279 -7.23 -1.47 -23.33
C ASP A 279 -6.64 -0.29 -22.52
N THR A 280 -7.44 0.45 -21.75
CA THR A 280 -7.00 1.63 -20.98
C THR A 280 -7.10 1.42 -19.46
N LEU A 281 -6.02 1.74 -18.73
CA LEU A 281 -6.05 1.85 -17.27
C LEU A 281 -6.81 3.11 -16.83
N ASP A 282 -8.09 2.95 -16.55
CA ASP A 282 -9.05 4.01 -16.22
C ASP A 282 -9.10 4.33 -14.72
N HIS A 283 -8.96 3.31 -13.86
CA HIS A 283 -9.17 3.43 -12.42
C HIS A 283 -7.91 3.14 -11.60
N VAL A 284 -7.80 3.83 -10.47
CA VAL A 284 -6.68 3.69 -9.52
C VAL A 284 -7.18 3.69 -8.07
N GLY A 285 -6.53 2.91 -7.23
CA GLY A 285 -6.73 2.87 -5.79
C GLY A 285 -5.43 2.77 -5.00
N ILE A 286 -5.52 2.94 -3.68
CA ILE A 286 -4.42 2.82 -2.73
C ILE A 286 -4.58 1.48 -2.02
N TYR A 287 -3.59 0.60 -2.12
CA TYR A 287 -3.60 -0.68 -1.43
C TYR A 287 -3.39 -0.48 0.09
N LEU A 288 -4.26 -1.06 0.91
CA LEU A 288 -4.27 -0.89 2.37
C LEU A 288 -3.53 -2.02 3.12
N GLY A 289 -3.37 -3.18 2.50
CA GLY A 289 -2.88 -4.40 3.14
C GLY A 289 -3.94 -5.50 3.12
N LEU A 290 -3.83 -6.42 4.08
CA LEU A 290 -4.84 -7.44 4.31
C LEU A 290 -5.94 -6.91 5.24
N ASP A 291 -7.19 -7.28 4.97
CA ASP A 291 -8.28 -7.13 5.94
C ASP A 291 -8.34 -8.29 6.97
N ASP A 292 -9.29 -8.22 7.89
CA ASP A 292 -9.58 -9.23 8.91
C ASP A 292 -10.10 -10.57 8.36
N GLY A 293 -10.51 -10.63 7.09
CA GLY A 293 -10.72 -11.86 6.34
C GLY A 293 -9.44 -12.46 5.73
N GLY A 294 -8.34 -11.70 5.75
CA GLY A 294 -7.08 -12.07 5.08
C GLY A 294 -7.04 -11.72 3.59
N HIS A 295 -7.96 -10.88 3.10
CA HIS A 295 -8.06 -10.50 1.69
C HIS A 295 -7.33 -9.20 1.36
N HIS A 296 -6.85 -9.06 0.13
CA HIS A 296 -6.05 -7.94 -0.34
C HIS A 296 -6.93 -6.70 -0.59
N ARG A 297 -7.06 -5.82 0.40
CA ARG A 297 -7.98 -4.68 0.38
C ARG A 297 -7.34 -3.37 -0.10
N PHE A 298 -8.10 -2.55 -0.81
CA PHE A 298 -7.70 -1.22 -1.26
C PHE A 298 -8.78 -0.15 -0.99
N ILE A 299 -8.44 1.13 -1.16
CA ILE A 299 -9.36 2.27 -1.11
C ILE A 299 -9.30 3.07 -2.42
N SER A 300 -10.44 3.53 -2.94
CA SER A 300 -10.50 4.34 -4.17
C SER A 300 -11.75 5.22 -4.21
N SER A 301 -11.69 6.36 -4.91
CA SER A 301 -12.89 7.17 -5.19
C SER A 301 -13.70 6.59 -6.34
N ARG A 302 -15.01 6.35 -6.14
CA ARG A 302 -15.87 5.61 -7.07
C ARG A 302 -17.18 6.34 -7.38
N GLU A 303 -17.61 6.27 -8.63
CA GLU A 303 -18.90 6.79 -9.11
C GLU A 303 -20.09 6.23 -8.31
N ARG A 304 -20.10 4.90 -8.08
CA ARG A 304 -21.25 4.15 -7.54
C ARG A 304 -21.61 4.50 -6.10
N ILE A 305 -20.63 4.70 -5.23
CA ILE A 305 -20.84 5.14 -3.83
C ILE A 305 -20.81 6.67 -3.71
N ASN A 306 -20.42 7.38 -4.78
CA ASN A 306 -20.12 8.81 -4.77
C ASN A 306 -18.98 9.20 -3.81
N GLY A 307 -17.79 8.64 -3.99
CA GLY A 307 -16.61 9.07 -3.24
C GLY A 307 -15.61 7.98 -2.92
N PRO A 308 -14.55 8.30 -2.14
CA PRO A 308 -13.62 7.35 -1.56
C PRO A 308 -14.30 6.29 -0.70
N THR A 309 -13.98 5.02 -0.95
CA THR A 309 -14.44 3.89 -0.15
C THR A 309 -13.39 2.77 -0.14
N LEU A 310 -13.25 2.12 1.02
CA LEU A 310 -12.62 0.80 1.20
C LEU A 310 -13.66 -0.32 1.31
N GLY A 311 -14.95 0.03 1.23
CA GLY A 311 -16.08 -0.89 1.29
C GLY A 311 -16.47 -1.53 -0.03
N ASP A 312 -17.57 -2.25 -0.03
CA ASP A 312 -17.90 -3.22 -1.10
C ASP A 312 -19.07 -2.76 -1.99
N VAL A 313 -19.45 -1.48 -1.90
CA VAL A 313 -20.52 -0.86 -2.68
C VAL A 313 -20.05 -0.61 -4.13
N GLY A 314 -20.82 -1.13 -5.08
CA GLY A 314 -20.48 -1.07 -6.51
C GLY A 314 -19.37 -2.04 -6.93
N GLY A 315 -18.94 -2.93 -6.03
CA GLY A 315 -17.86 -3.89 -6.23
C GLY A 315 -17.02 -4.00 -4.96
N THR A 316 -16.65 -5.22 -4.59
CA THR A 316 -15.76 -5.50 -3.45
C THR A 316 -14.43 -4.77 -3.60
N SER A 317 -13.91 -4.19 -2.53
CA SER A 317 -12.61 -3.51 -2.54
C SER A 317 -11.42 -4.47 -2.43
N LEU A 318 -11.49 -5.60 -3.14
CA LEU A 318 -10.56 -6.73 -3.03
C LEU A 318 -9.84 -6.99 -4.35
N LEU A 319 -8.60 -7.47 -4.26
CA LEU A 319 -7.77 -7.83 -5.42
C LEU A 319 -7.80 -9.34 -5.73
N ASP A 320 -8.33 -10.16 -4.82
CA ASP A 320 -8.15 -11.62 -4.78
C ASP A 320 -9.45 -12.45 -4.72
N ASP A 321 -10.63 -11.82 -4.62
CA ASP A 321 -11.92 -12.51 -4.48
C ASP A 321 -12.56 -13.00 -5.79
N GLY A 322 -12.00 -12.60 -6.96
CA GLY A 322 -12.59 -12.89 -8.26
C GLY A 322 -13.83 -12.06 -8.61
N GLY A 323 -14.16 -11.05 -7.81
CA GLY A 323 -15.18 -10.04 -8.11
C GLY A 323 -14.71 -8.99 -9.12
N PHE A 324 -15.54 -7.97 -9.34
CA PHE A 324 -15.36 -6.92 -10.35
C PHE A 324 -13.93 -6.35 -10.37
N TYR A 325 -13.48 -5.72 -9.28
CA TYR A 325 -12.14 -5.14 -9.17
C TYR A 325 -11.02 -6.19 -9.20
N SER A 326 -11.23 -7.36 -8.59
CA SER A 326 -10.24 -8.44 -8.61
C SER A 326 -10.00 -8.99 -10.02
N THR A 327 -11.02 -9.05 -10.88
CA THR A 327 -10.86 -9.41 -12.30
C THR A 327 -10.29 -8.28 -13.15
N ALA A 328 -10.51 -7.03 -12.74
CA ALA A 328 -10.07 -5.83 -13.43
C ALA A 328 -8.63 -5.39 -13.08
N TRP A 329 -7.99 -5.92 -12.03
CA TRP A 329 -6.64 -5.51 -11.62
C TRP A 329 -5.57 -5.90 -12.66
N ARG A 330 -4.64 -4.98 -12.94
CA ARG A 330 -3.64 -5.09 -14.03
C ARG A 330 -2.22 -4.68 -13.66
N SER A 331 -2.07 -3.67 -12.82
CA SER A 331 -0.78 -3.01 -12.58
C SER A 331 -0.70 -2.52 -11.14
N ALA A 332 0.53 -2.34 -10.66
CA ALA A 332 0.79 -1.68 -9.39
C ALA A 332 2.11 -0.90 -9.42
N ARG A 333 2.16 0.22 -8.71
CA ARG A 333 3.33 1.13 -8.62
C ARG A 333 3.53 1.61 -7.20
N ARG A 334 4.78 1.63 -6.75
CA ARG A 334 5.21 2.29 -5.51
C ARG A 334 5.74 3.68 -5.86
N LEU A 335 5.21 4.72 -5.24
CA LEU A 335 5.56 6.14 -5.49
C LEU A 335 6.79 6.59 -4.72
#